data_AF-A0A3M7PH41-F1
#
_entry.id   AF-A0A3M7PH41-F1
#
_cell.length_a   1.000
_cell.length_b   1.000
_cell.length_c   1.000
_cell.angle_alpha   90.00
_cell.angle_beta   90.00
_cell.angle_gamma   90.00
#
_symmetry.space_group_name_H-M   'P 1'
#
loop_
_entity.id
_entity.type
_entity.pdbx_description
1 polymer ?
#
loop_
_entity_poly.entity_id
_entity_poly.type
_entity_poly.pdbx_seq_one_letter_code
_entity_poly.pdbx_strand_id
1 'polypeptide(L)'
;MRSKLKNYPPFIERKFIRFADSGERDQNEFRILQWNMLARSLCYMEDNSTVPKEVYEWSTYRLWRTLEELVQYNCDILCIEEADAYEQLKPYLHSIGYTSIFCPKFFSPCLDMVPNVGPDGCAIFYKLSLFEPVNMSCEKIVTNSEVNSQIFIILQLRHRATNKVITLVCLHLKSKEDYHEKRQAQIGEVLKSLKSHLNGAFEEGYQNHPVMLLGDFNGEPFEKFYDLIQNDQDLSLRDAYTMPDGSKQPTTIKKRKNDDGMIKRAIDYIFYTPNALKLTEYLDLPFEHENINKNGLPNLNYSSDHLSLVANFKFI
;
A
#
# COMPACT_ATOMS: atom_id res chain seq x y z
N MET A 1 9.31 -14.80 -14.87
CA MET A 1 9.09 -13.34 -15.06
C MET A 1 9.93 -12.81 -16.22
N ARG A 2 11.27 -12.72 -16.12
CA ARG A 2 12.12 -12.12 -17.17
C ARG A 2 11.88 -12.63 -18.60
N SER A 3 11.69 -13.94 -18.80
CA SER A 3 11.40 -14.51 -20.12
C SER A 3 10.05 -14.08 -20.70
N LYS A 4 9.06 -13.79 -19.85
CA LYS A 4 7.73 -13.30 -20.24
C LYS A 4 7.75 -11.83 -20.60
N LEU A 5 8.63 -11.05 -19.97
CA LEU A 5 8.77 -9.61 -20.17
C LEU A 5 9.84 -9.21 -21.19
N LYS A 6 10.50 -10.16 -21.86
CA LYS A 6 11.67 -9.92 -22.74
C LYS A 6 11.43 -8.93 -23.90
N ASN A 7 10.19 -8.77 -24.33
CA ASN A 7 9.80 -7.87 -25.43
C ASN A 7 9.26 -6.52 -24.93
N TYR A 8 9.21 -6.32 -23.61
CA TYR A 8 8.73 -5.10 -22.98
C TYR A 8 9.91 -4.24 -22.52
N PRO A 9 9.72 -2.92 -22.35
CA PRO A 9 10.71 -2.05 -21.72
C PRO A 9 11.20 -2.61 -20.38
N PRO A 10 12.44 -2.30 -19.95
CA PRO A 10 12.92 -2.78 -18.67
C PRO A 10 12.10 -2.21 -17.52
N PHE A 11 12.13 -2.92 -16.40
CA PHE A 11 11.63 -2.44 -15.12
C PHE A 11 12.35 -1.14 -14.72
N ILE A 12 11.66 -0.23 -14.04
CA ILE A 12 12.27 1.01 -13.57
C ILE A 12 13.12 0.70 -12.34
N GLU A 13 14.45 0.78 -12.49
CA GLU A 13 15.35 0.62 -11.36
C GLU A 13 15.21 1.80 -10.39
N ARG A 14 14.98 1.46 -9.12
CA ARG A 14 14.81 2.37 -8.00
C ARG A 14 15.91 2.13 -6.97
N LYS A 15 16.33 3.17 -6.26
CA LYS A 15 17.40 3.15 -5.27
C LYS A 15 16.85 3.36 -3.87
N PHE A 16 17.39 2.59 -2.92
CA PHE A 16 17.13 2.84 -1.51
C PHE A 16 17.89 4.09 -1.05
N ILE A 17 17.15 5.03 -0.49
CA ILE A 17 17.68 6.20 0.22
C ILE A 17 17.82 5.80 1.68
N ARG A 18 19.07 5.76 2.14
CA ARG A 18 19.45 5.29 3.47
C ARG A 18 19.75 6.45 4.41
N PHE A 19 19.27 6.36 5.65
CA PHE A 19 19.58 7.35 6.68
C PHE A 19 21.01 7.15 7.20
N ALA A 20 21.69 8.26 7.57
CA ALA A 20 23.12 8.26 7.91
C ALA A 20 23.49 7.29 9.04
N ASP A 21 22.59 7.10 10.02
CA ASP A 21 22.81 6.23 11.18
C ASP A 21 22.33 4.77 10.96
N SER A 22 22.10 4.36 9.72
CA SER A 22 21.64 3.02 9.38
C SER A 22 22.81 2.12 9.01
N GLY A 23 22.99 1.02 9.76
CA GLY A 23 23.90 -0.08 9.45
C GLY A 23 23.36 -1.03 8.37
N GLU A 24 24.12 -2.06 8.02
CA GLU A 24 23.56 -3.12 7.16
C GLU A 24 22.33 -3.73 7.83
N ARG A 25 21.36 -4.12 7.01
CA ARG A 25 20.11 -4.71 7.49
C ARG A 25 20.43 -5.93 8.34
N ASP A 26 19.98 -5.93 9.60
CA ASP A 26 20.16 -7.04 10.52
C ASP A 26 18.86 -7.84 10.77
N GLN A 27 18.94 -8.86 11.63
CA GLN A 27 17.80 -9.73 11.93
C GLN A 27 16.66 -9.03 12.69
N ASN A 28 16.86 -7.82 13.21
CA ASN A 28 15.84 -7.01 13.87
C ASN A 28 15.14 -6.05 12.90
N GLU A 29 15.52 -6.08 11.62
CA GLU A 29 14.92 -5.28 10.56
C GLU A 29 14.00 -6.10 9.66
N PHE A 30 12.91 -5.46 9.23
CA PHE A 30 12.02 -5.98 8.20
C PHE A 30 11.77 -4.92 7.12
N ARG A 31 11.50 -5.39 5.90
CA ARG A 31 11.14 -4.55 4.76
C ARG A 31 9.65 -4.72 4.46
N ILE A 32 8.94 -3.62 4.25
CA ILE A 32 7.52 -3.61 3.91
C ILE A 32 7.29 -2.90 2.59
N LEU A 33 6.34 -3.41 1.81
CA LEU A 33 5.78 -2.76 0.62
C LEU A 33 4.33 -2.37 0.89
N GLN A 34 3.94 -1.17 0.48
CA GLN A 34 2.55 -0.74 0.34
C GLN A 34 2.29 -0.37 -1.12
N TRP A 35 1.20 -0.88 -1.70
CA TRP A 35 0.92 -0.62 -3.11
C TRP A 35 -0.55 -0.86 -3.49
N ASN A 36 -1.20 0.19 -4.01
CA ASN A 36 -2.39 0.00 -4.83
C ASN A 36 -1.96 -0.58 -6.19
N MET A 37 -2.29 -1.85 -6.41
CA MET A 37 -1.83 -2.57 -7.62
C MET A 37 -2.68 -2.31 -8.85
N LEU A 38 -3.74 -1.49 -8.73
CA LEU A 38 -4.79 -1.27 -9.72
C LEU A 38 -5.54 -2.55 -10.09
N ALA A 39 -6.83 -2.62 -9.78
CA ALA A 39 -7.64 -3.79 -10.06
C ALA A 39 -7.67 -4.07 -11.57
N ARG A 40 -7.55 -5.34 -11.95
CA ARG A 40 -7.66 -5.74 -13.35
C ARG A 40 -8.97 -5.26 -13.97
N SER A 41 -10.04 -5.38 -13.22
CA SER A 41 -11.39 -5.06 -13.68
C SER A 41 -11.59 -3.55 -13.89
N LEU A 42 -10.85 -2.69 -13.17
CA LEU A 42 -10.94 -1.23 -13.25
C LEU A 42 -10.06 -0.62 -14.36
N CYS A 43 -9.15 -1.40 -14.95
CA CYS A 43 -8.30 -0.95 -16.05
C CYS A 43 -9.09 -0.46 -17.28
N TYR A 44 -10.28 -1.03 -17.51
CA TYR A 44 -11.08 -0.80 -18.71
C TYR A 44 -12.09 0.36 -18.60
N MET A 45 -12.00 1.15 -17.53
CA MET A 45 -12.79 2.37 -17.34
C MET A 45 -12.53 3.41 -18.43
N GLU A 46 -13.54 4.23 -18.75
CA GLU A 46 -13.40 5.23 -19.84
C GLU A 46 -12.23 6.20 -19.61
N ASP A 47 -11.98 6.63 -18.37
CA ASP A 47 -10.91 7.58 -18.01
C ASP A 47 -9.50 7.10 -18.42
N ASN A 48 -9.33 5.80 -18.66
CA ASN A 48 -8.05 5.16 -18.95
C ASN A 48 -7.70 5.09 -20.44
N SER A 49 -8.47 5.72 -21.34
CA SER A 49 -8.28 5.55 -22.79
C SER A 49 -7.01 6.16 -23.37
N THR A 50 -6.25 6.95 -22.60
CA THR A 50 -4.93 7.49 -23.02
C THR A 50 -3.83 6.43 -22.89
N VAL A 51 -4.07 5.35 -22.15
CA VAL A 51 -3.10 4.30 -21.91
C VAL A 51 -3.18 3.23 -23.00
N PRO A 52 -2.05 2.78 -23.58
CA PRO A 52 -2.06 1.70 -24.57
C PRO A 52 -2.70 0.43 -24.00
N LYS A 53 -3.62 -0.19 -24.75
CA LYS A 53 -4.36 -1.40 -24.33
C LYS A 53 -3.44 -2.54 -23.87
N GLU A 54 -2.27 -2.66 -24.47
CA GLU A 54 -1.26 -3.65 -24.10
C GLU A 54 -0.83 -3.57 -22.63
N VAL A 55 -0.85 -2.39 -22.01
CA VAL A 55 -0.57 -2.19 -20.59
C VAL A 55 -1.60 -2.93 -19.71
N TYR A 56 -2.82 -3.11 -20.21
CA TYR A 56 -3.91 -3.78 -19.50
C TYR A 56 -4.03 -5.27 -19.82
N GLU A 57 -3.24 -5.79 -20.76
CA GLU A 57 -3.24 -7.21 -21.12
C GLU A 57 -2.68 -8.06 -19.98
N TRP A 58 -3.61 -8.69 -19.24
CA TRP A 58 -3.30 -9.36 -17.98
C TRP A 58 -2.32 -10.52 -18.15
N SER A 59 -2.63 -11.45 -19.05
CA SER A 59 -1.92 -12.74 -19.16
C SER A 59 -0.53 -12.63 -19.80
N THR A 60 -0.33 -11.63 -20.67
CA THR A 60 0.90 -11.45 -21.45
C THR A 60 1.85 -10.47 -20.81
N TYR A 61 1.33 -9.39 -20.21
CA TYR A 61 2.14 -8.29 -19.66
C TYR A 61 1.88 -8.06 -18.17
N ARG A 62 0.65 -7.62 -17.82
CA ARG A 62 0.39 -6.94 -16.54
C ARG A 62 0.63 -7.82 -15.33
N LEU A 63 0.21 -9.09 -15.36
CA LEU A 63 0.50 -10.05 -14.30
C LEU A 63 2.00 -10.19 -14.04
N TRP A 64 2.80 -10.30 -15.10
CA TRP A 64 4.24 -10.52 -14.97
C TRP A 64 4.96 -9.28 -14.47
N ARG A 65 4.54 -8.09 -14.90
CA ARG A 65 5.09 -6.83 -14.39
C ARG A 65 4.70 -6.58 -12.93
N THR A 66 3.45 -6.87 -12.57
CA THR A 66 2.99 -6.81 -11.17
C THR A 66 3.77 -7.77 -10.29
N LEU A 67 3.99 -9.02 -10.71
CA LEU A 67 4.82 -9.96 -9.96
C LEU A 67 6.27 -9.49 -9.85
N GLU A 68 6.82 -8.85 -10.88
CA GLU A 68 8.17 -8.28 -10.82
C GLU A 68 8.27 -7.20 -9.74
N GLU A 69 7.33 -6.25 -9.67
CA GLU A 69 7.29 -5.22 -8.62
C GLU A 69 7.22 -5.84 -7.21
N LEU A 70 6.36 -6.86 -7.02
CA LEU A 70 6.12 -7.49 -5.72
C LEU A 70 7.33 -8.26 -5.18
N VAL A 71 8.20 -8.79 -6.05
CA VAL A 71 9.31 -9.67 -5.65
C VAL A 71 10.68 -9.02 -5.78
N GLN A 72 10.84 -8.00 -6.62
CA GLN A 72 12.15 -7.39 -6.93
C GLN A 72 12.85 -6.87 -5.69
N TYR A 73 12.11 -6.30 -4.73
CA TYR A 73 12.67 -5.72 -3.52
C TYR A 73 12.74 -6.69 -2.34
N ASN A 74 12.36 -7.96 -2.51
CA ASN A 74 12.42 -9.00 -1.49
C ASN A 74 11.83 -8.57 -0.13
N CYS A 75 10.72 -7.84 -0.14
CA CYS A 75 10.05 -7.35 1.05
C CYS A 75 9.58 -8.50 1.94
N ASP A 76 9.49 -8.31 3.24
CA ASP A 76 9.04 -9.35 4.16
C ASP A 76 7.53 -9.31 4.40
N ILE A 77 6.94 -8.15 4.19
CA ILE A 77 5.50 -7.88 4.23
C ILE A 77 5.12 -7.11 2.95
N LEU A 78 4.00 -7.48 2.32
CA LEU A 78 3.38 -6.79 1.18
C LEU A 78 1.94 -6.42 1.56
N CYS A 79 1.63 -5.13 1.62
CA CYS A 79 0.28 -4.59 1.75
C CYS A 79 -0.20 -4.13 0.37
N ILE A 80 -1.33 -4.66 -0.08
CA ILE A 80 -1.81 -4.49 -1.45
C ILE A 80 -3.27 -4.06 -1.43
N GLU A 81 -3.56 -2.92 -2.03
CA GLU A 81 -4.92 -2.46 -2.32
C GLU A 81 -5.34 -2.83 -3.75
N GLU A 82 -6.65 -2.85 -4.01
CA GLU A 82 -7.22 -3.25 -5.30
C GLU A 82 -6.85 -4.67 -5.75
N ALA A 83 -6.73 -5.59 -4.80
CA ALA A 83 -6.26 -6.95 -5.01
C ALA A 83 -7.32 -7.91 -5.60
N ASP A 84 -8.04 -7.51 -6.67
CA ASP A 84 -9.03 -8.39 -7.33
C ASP A 84 -8.41 -9.68 -7.90
N ALA A 85 -7.15 -9.61 -8.32
CA ALA A 85 -6.37 -10.75 -8.79
C ALA A 85 -5.70 -11.58 -7.68
N TYR A 86 -6.12 -11.44 -6.41
CA TYR A 86 -5.52 -12.13 -5.26
C TYR A 86 -5.32 -13.64 -5.48
N GLU A 87 -6.35 -14.35 -5.94
CA GLU A 87 -6.28 -15.81 -6.18
C GLU A 87 -5.27 -16.20 -7.27
N GLN A 88 -4.94 -15.28 -8.18
CA GLN A 88 -3.93 -15.51 -9.23
C GLN A 88 -2.51 -15.22 -8.72
N LEU A 89 -2.34 -14.25 -7.82
CA LEU A 89 -1.04 -13.87 -7.25
C LEU A 89 -0.60 -14.85 -6.15
N LYS A 90 -1.55 -15.32 -5.35
CA LYS A 90 -1.31 -16.13 -4.15
C LYS A 90 -0.43 -17.36 -4.40
N PRO A 91 -0.64 -18.21 -5.44
CA PRO A 91 0.23 -19.37 -5.67
C PRO A 91 1.69 -18.99 -5.93
N TYR A 92 1.95 -17.90 -6.65
CA TYR A 92 3.31 -17.44 -6.92
C TYR A 92 4.00 -16.95 -5.64
N LEU A 93 3.32 -16.11 -4.85
CA LEU A 93 3.87 -15.58 -3.60
C LEU A 93 4.02 -16.69 -2.54
N HIS A 94 3.08 -17.63 -2.45
CA HIS A 94 3.21 -18.80 -1.58
C HIS A 94 4.43 -19.65 -1.92
N SER A 95 4.72 -19.84 -3.21
CA SER A 95 5.87 -20.64 -3.65
C SER A 95 7.23 -20.08 -3.21
N ILE A 96 7.28 -18.80 -2.82
CA ILE A 96 8.49 -18.11 -2.33
C ILE A 96 8.42 -17.74 -0.84
N GLY A 97 7.51 -18.38 -0.09
CA GLY A 97 7.49 -18.36 1.38
C GLY A 97 6.54 -17.36 2.04
N TYR A 98 5.70 -16.66 1.26
CA TYR A 98 4.64 -15.84 1.83
C TYR A 98 3.43 -16.70 2.22
N THR A 99 2.73 -16.28 3.27
CA THR A 99 1.31 -16.58 3.48
C THR A 99 0.53 -15.27 3.41
N SER A 100 -0.80 -15.31 3.50
CA SER A 100 -1.61 -14.10 3.33
C SER A 100 -2.97 -14.11 3.98
N ILE A 101 -3.52 -12.90 4.10
CA ILE A 101 -4.92 -12.60 4.34
C ILE A 101 -5.44 -11.70 3.22
N PHE A 102 -6.70 -11.90 2.83
CA PHE A 102 -7.41 -11.07 1.87
C PHE A 102 -8.77 -10.68 2.42
N CYS A 103 -9.09 -9.39 2.35
CA CYS A 103 -10.36 -8.81 2.74
C CYS A 103 -11.04 -8.22 1.50
N PRO A 104 -12.01 -8.91 0.89
CA PRO A 104 -12.74 -8.37 -0.25
C PRO A 104 -13.70 -7.24 0.18
N LYS A 105 -13.90 -6.26 -0.70
CA LYS A 105 -14.98 -5.27 -0.53
C LYS A 105 -16.33 -5.97 -0.72
N PHE A 106 -17.26 -5.68 0.18
CA PHE A 106 -18.62 -6.25 0.15
C PHE A 106 -19.41 -5.80 -1.09
N PHE A 107 -19.21 -4.55 -1.51
CA PHE A 107 -19.76 -4.00 -2.74
C PHE A 107 -18.60 -3.46 -3.59
N SER A 108 -17.97 -4.36 -4.33
CA SER A 108 -16.86 -4.04 -5.22
C SER A 108 -17.38 -3.65 -6.61
N PRO A 109 -16.94 -2.49 -7.16
CA PRO A 109 -17.25 -2.15 -8.55
C PRO A 109 -16.66 -3.13 -9.56
N CYS A 110 -15.65 -3.93 -9.17
CA CYS A 110 -15.07 -4.93 -10.06
C CYS A 110 -16.09 -6.00 -10.46
N LEU A 111 -17.08 -6.29 -9.61
CA LEU A 111 -18.10 -7.29 -9.90
C LEU A 111 -19.03 -6.88 -11.06
N ASP A 112 -19.15 -5.57 -11.31
CA ASP A 112 -19.99 -5.02 -12.38
C ASP A 112 -19.23 -4.89 -13.72
N MET A 113 -17.93 -5.17 -13.73
CA MET A 113 -17.06 -5.02 -14.90
C MET A 113 -16.89 -6.34 -15.68
N VAL A 114 -16.55 -6.23 -16.95
CA VAL A 114 -16.18 -7.36 -17.80
C VAL A 114 -14.84 -7.05 -18.49
N PRO A 115 -13.82 -7.93 -18.36
CA PRO A 115 -13.78 -9.14 -17.55
C PRO A 115 -13.60 -8.83 -16.04
N ASN A 116 -14.28 -9.58 -15.17
CA ASN A 116 -14.00 -9.58 -13.72
C ASN A 116 -13.43 -10.92 -13.25
N VAL A 117 -12.66 -10.88 -12.16
CA VAL A 117 -12.04 -12.05 -11.51
C VAL A 117 -12.43 -12.20 -10.05
N GLY A 118 -13.41 -11.43 -9.59
CA GLY A 118 -13.82 -11.32 -8.20
C GLY A 118 -13.87 -9.86 -7.73
N PRO A 119 -14.27 -9.63 -6.46
CA PRO A 119 -14.23 -8.31 -5.87
C PRO A 119 -12.79 -7.87 -5.64
N ASP A 120 -12.52 -6.57 -5.79
CA ASP A 120 -11.31 -5.97 -5.23
C ASP A 120 -11.36 -5.94 -3.70
N GLY A 121 -10.23 -5.63 -3.09
CA GLY A 121 -10.08 -5.58 -1.64
C GLY A 121 -8.66 -5.23 -1.24
N CYS A 122 -8.35 -5.47 0.02
CA CYS A 122 -7.00 -5.33 0.57
C CYS A 122 -6.43 -6.72 0.83
N ALA A 123 -5.14 -6.91 0.61
CA ALA A 123 -4.41 -8.13 0.95
C ALA A 123 -3.13 -7.79 1.71
N ILE A 124 -2.78 -8.61 2.70
CA ILE A 124 -1.47 -8.58 3.34
C ILE A 124 -0.80 -9.93 3.15
N PHE A 125 0.36 -9.94 2.49
CA PHE A 125 1.26 -11.09 2.39
C PHE A 125 2.43 -10.91 3.35
N TYR A 126 2.88 -11.96 4.02
CA TYR A 126 4.04 -11.91 4.90
C TYR A 126 4.82 -13.22 4.91
N LYS A 127 6.15 -13.15 5.09
CA LYS A 127 7.02 -14.33 5.13
C LYS A 127 6.88 -15.09 6.46
N LEU A 128 6.45 -16.35 6.38
CA LEU A 128 6.28 -17.23 7.56
C LEU A 128 7.60 -17.51 8.31
N SER A 129 8.74 -17.41 7.61
CA SER A 129 10.06 -17.57 8.20
C SER A 129 10.45 -16.43 9.15
N LEU A 130 9.82 -15.26 9.04
CA LEU A 130 10.12 -14.07 9.84
C LEU A 130 8.99 -13.71 10.81
N PHE A 131 7.75 -14.06 10.47
CA PHE A 131 6.57 -13.65 11.23
C PHE A 131 5.65 -14.83 11.56
N GLU A 132 5.04 -14.75 12.73
CA GLU A 132 3.98 -15.63 13.19
C GLU A 132 2.69 -14.84 13.39
N PRO A 133 1.54 -15.25 12.82
CA PRO A 133 0.28 -14.56 13.03
C PRO A 133 -0.19 -14.69 14.48
N VAL A 134 -0.56 -13.57 15.09
CA VAL A 134 -1.13 -13.50 16.44
C VAL A 134 -2.64 -13.27 16.36
N ASN A 135 -3.06 -12.29 15.56
CA ASN A 135 -4.47 -11.93 15.36
C ASN A 135 -4.67 -11.40 13.94
N MET A 136 -5.83 -11.66 13.36
CA MET A 136 -6.18 -11.33 11.99
C MET A 136 -7.66 -10.91 11.95
N SER A 137 -7.93 -9.68 11.53
CA SER A 137 -9.28 -9.11 11.45
C SER A 137 -9.52 -8.43 10.11
N CYS A 138 -10.71 -8.63 9.55
CA CYS A 138 -11.21 -8.01 8.34
C CYS A 138 -12.42 -7.14 8.73
N GLU A 139 -12.30 -5.82 8.61
CA GLU A 139 -13.29 -4.90 9.16
C GLU A 139 -13.89 -3.98 8.10
N LYS A 140 -15.15 -3.61 8.32
CA LYS A 140 -15.86 -2.60 7.54
C LYS A 140 -15.62 -1.24 8.17
N ILE A 141 -15.43 -0.21 7.34
CA ILE A 141 -15.40 1.16 7.83
C ILE A 141 -16.84 1.66 7.94
N VAL A 142 -17.39 1.68 9.16
CA VAL A 142 -18.78 2.10 9.42
C VAL A 142 -18.81 3.58 9.82
N THR A 143 -19.35 4.42 8.95
CA THR A 143 -19.60 5.85 9.20
C THR A 143 -21.09 6.15 9.15
N ASN A 144 -21.57 7.12 9.94
CA ASN A 144 -22.99 7.43 10.22
C ASN A 144 -23.89 7.81 9.02
N SER A 145 -23.55 7.54 7.76
CA SER A 145 -24.23 8.20 6.63
C SER A 145 -24.39 7.44 5.32
N GLU A 146 -23.89 6.22 5.10
CA GLU A 146 -24.04 5.55 3.80
C GLU A 146 -23.69 4.06 3.85
N VAL A 147 -24.12 3.30 2.84
CA VAL A 147 -23.58 1.96 2.57
C VAL A 147 -22.11 2.11 2.15
N ASN A 148 -21.19 2.03 3.13
CA ASN A 148 -19.76 2.05 2.86
C ASN A 148 -19.28 0.65 2.47
N SER A 149 -18.63 0.55 1.32
CA SER A 149 -17.98 -0.69 0.86
C SER A 149 -16.52 -0.80 1.28
N GLN A 150 -15.95 0.26 1.87
CA GLN A 150 -14.55 0.28 2.27
C GLN A 150 -14.31 -0.61 3.48
N ILE A 151 -13.19 -1.31 3.40
CA ILE A 151 -12.72 -2.26 4.38
C ILE A 151 -11.30 -1.91 4.79
N PHE A 152 -10.83 -2.54 5.86
CA PHE A 152 -9.43 -2.56 6.24
C PHE A 152 -9.09 -3.89 6.90
N ILE A 153 -7.81 -4.27 6.85
CA ILE A 153 -7.27 -5.42 7.56
C ILE A 153 -6.52 -4.91 8.78
N ILE A 154 -6.75 -5.54 9.94
CA ILE A 154 -5.82 -5.47 11.08
C ILE A 154 -5.12 -6.82 11.17
N LEU A 155 -3.78 -6.81 11.09
CA LEU A 155 -2.95 -8.00 11.20
C LEU A 155 -1.88 -7.80 12.26
N GLN A 156 -1.92 -8.62 13.31
CA GLN A 156 -0.89 -8.66 14.35
C GLN A 156 0.08 -9.80 14.06
N LEU A 157 1.36 -9.46 13.88
CA LEU A 157 2.42 -10.41 13.59
C LEU A 157 3.48 -10.38 14.70
N ARG A 158 3.82 -11.54 15.26
CA ARG A 158 4.99 -11.68 16.12
C ARG A 158 6.22 -11.86 15.23
N HIS A 159 7.16 -10.94 15.33
CA HIS A 159 8.45 -11.05 14.66
C HIS A 159 9.32 -12.07 15.40
N ARG A 160 9.79 -13.10 14.70
CA ARG A 160 10.44 -14.27 15.31
C ARG A 160 11.77 -13.94 15.97
N ALA A 161 12.57 -13.06 15.38
CA ALA A 161 13.89 -12.74 15.91
C ALA A 161 13.83 -11.87 17.18
N THR A 162 12.87 -10.92 17.23
CA THR A 162 12.76 -9.95 18.34
C THR A 162 11.69 -10.31 19.35
N ASN A 163 10.83 -11.28 19.06
CA ASN A 163 9.61 -11.63 19.79
C ASN A 163 8.58 -10.50 19.97
N LYS A 164 8.84 -9.31 19.42
CA LYS A 164 7.92 -8.17 19.43
C LYS A 164 6.74 -8.44 18.49
N VAL A 165 5.57 -7.94 18.86
CA VAL A 165 4.36 -8.00 18.02
C VAL A 165 4.20 -6.66 17.32
N ILE A 166 4.02 -6.68 16.01
CA ILE A 166 3.67 -5.50 15.21
C ILE A 166 2.20 -5.59 14.79
N THR A 167 1.47 -4.48 14.90
CA THR A 167 0.10 -4.34 14.40
C THR A 167 0.13 -3.57 13.08
N LEU A 168 -0.26 -4.24 12.01
CA LEU A 168 -0.35 -3.68 10.66
C LEU A 168 -1.81 -3.38 10.32
N VAL A 169 -2.06 -2.22 9.74
CA VAL A 169 -3.33 -1.86 9.14
C VAL A 169 -3.15 -1.58 7.66
N CYS A 170 -3.92 -2.25 6.80
CA CYS A 170 -3.96 -2.01 5.35
C CYS A 170 -5.38 -1.58 4.97
N LEU A 171 -5.51 -0.41 4.34
CA LEU A 171 -6.79 0.22 4.04
C LEU A 171 -6.84 0.84 2.65
N HIS A 172 -8.06 1.08 2.16
CA HIS A 172 -8.31 1.82 0.94
C HIS A 172 -9.52 2.75 1.20
N LEU A 173 -9.30 4.07 1.24
CA LEU A 173 -10.37 5.04 1.50
C LEU A 173 -11.15 5.41 0.24
N LYS A 174 -12.23 6.20 0.38
CA LYS A 174 -13.00 6.65 -0.78
C LYS A 174 -12.22 7.63 -1.67
N SER A 175 -12.35 7.42 -2.98
CA SER A 175 -11.53 8.05 -4.02
C SER A 175 -12.03 9.36 -4.62
N LYS A 176 -13.26 9.76 -4.37
CA LYS A 176 -13.76 11.02 -4.94
C LYS A 176 -13.04 12.23 -4.33
N GLU A 177 -12.73 13.20 -5.17
CA GLU A 177 -11.94 14.38 -4.79
C GLU A 177 -12.58 15.14 -3.62
N ASP A 178 -13.89 15.37 -3.69
CA ASP A 178 -14.72 16.09 -2.72
C ASP A 178 -14.99 15.34 -1.40
N TYR A 179 -14.46 14.12 -1.23
CA TYR A 179 -14.75 13.27 -0.06
C TYR A 179 -13.82 13.50 1.13
N HIS A 180 -13.26 14.70 1.28
CA HIS A 180 -12.37 15.09 2.38
C HIS A 180 -12.93 14.73 3.77
N GLU A 181 -14.16 15.16 4.08
CA GLU A 181 -14.79 14.88 5.38
C GLU A 181 -15.12 13.39 5.57
N LYS A 182 -15.47 12.70 4.47
CA LYS A 182 -15.70 11.25 4.50
C LYS A 182 -14.41 10.52 4.84
N ARG A 183 -13.28 10.85 4.18
CA ARG A 183 -11.97 10.27 4.49
C ARG A 183 -11.56 10.52 5.94
N GLN A 184 -11.80 11.72 6.47
CA GLN A 184 -11.55 12.04 7.88
C GLN A 184 -12.38 11.16 8.81
N ALA A 185 -13.68 11.00 8.56
CA ALA A 185 -14.55 10.13 9.35
C ALA A 185 -14.14 8.65 9.26
N GLN A 186 -13.71 8.20 8.08
CA GLN A 186 -13.20 6.84 7.87
C GLN A 186 -11.94 6.58 8.71
N ILE A 187 -10.98 7.52 8.73
CA ILE A 187 -9.78 7.40 9.57
C ILE A 187 -10.13 7.41 11.05
N GLY A 188 -11.09 8.22 11.49
CA GLY A 188 -11.56 8.20 12.88
C GLY A 188 -12.03 6.81 13.32
N GLU A 189 -12.81 6.11 12.49
CA GLU A 189 -13.28 4.75 12.80
C GLU A 189 -12.15 3.71 12.76
N VAL A 190 -11.22 3.83 11.80
CA VAL A 190 -10.03 2.95 11.73
C VAL A 190 -9.17 3.10 12.98
N LEU A 191 -8.87 4.34 13.41
CA LEU A 191 -8.06 4.60 14.62
C LEU A 191 -8.76 4.08 15.88
N LYS A 192 -10.08 4.23 15.98
CA LYS A 192 -10.88 3.70 17.09
C LYS A 192 -10.81 2.16 17.14
N SER A 193 -11.00 1.48 16.02
CA SER A 193 -10.90 0.01 15.97
C SER A 193 -9.49 -0.48 16.27
N LEU A 194 -8.47 0.17 15.69
CA LEU A 194 -7.07 -0.11 15.97
C LEU A 194 -6.77 -0.01 17.47
N LYS A 195 -7.18 1.07 18.14
CA LYS A 195 -7.01 1.20 19.59
C LYS A 195 -7.74 0.12 20.37
N SER A 196 -8.93 -0.29 19.93
CA SER A 196 -9.65 -1.41 20.53
C SER A 196 -8.90 -2.74 20.42
N HIS A 197 -8.18 -2.98 19.32
CA HIS A 197 -7.36 -4.19 19.14
C HIS A 197 -6.04 -4.17 19.92
N LEU A 198 -5.57 -2.98 20.28
CA LEU A 198 -4.40 -2.79 21.11
C LEU A 198 -4.76 -2.85 22.61
N ASN A 199 -5.95 -2.37 22.98
CA ASN A 199 -6.53 -2.52 24.32
C ASN A 199 -6.67 -4.01 24.69
N GLY A 200 -5.99 -4.42 25.76
CA GLY A 200 -6.05 -5.80 26.28
C GLY A 200 -4.96 -6.74 25.75
N ALA A 201 -4.10 -6.27 24.83
CA ALA A 201 -3.01 -7.08 24.28
C ALA A 201 -1.62 -6.70 24.81
N PHE A 202 -1.41 -5.47 25.31
CA PHE A 202 -0.08 -4.96 25.67
C PHE A 202 -0.08 -4.10 26.94
N GLU A 203 0.81 -4.42 27.90
CA GLU A 203 0.93 -3.73 29.20
C GLU A 203 1.67 -2.37 29.12
N GLU A 204 2.50 -2.16 28.09
CA GLU A 204 3.44 -1.03 27.97
C GLU A 204 2.86 0.27 27.38
N GLY A 205 1.53 0.30 27.16
CA GLY A 205 0.84 1.44 26.54
C GLY A 205 1.01 1.54 25.02
N TYR A 206 0.10 2.27 24.37
CA TYR A 206 0.02 2.34 22.90
C TYR A 206 1.27 2.88 22.20
N GLN A 207 1.91 3.89 22.80
CA GLN A 207 3.01 4.62 22.18
C GLN A 207 4.28 3.76 22.01
N ASN A 208 4.41 2.66 22.74
CA ASN A 208 5.54 1.75 22.66
C ASN A 208 5.23 0.49 21.83
N HIS A 209 3.98 0.34 21.37
CA HIS A 209 3.61 -0.78 20.52
C HIS A 209 3.95 -0.47 19.05
N PRO A 210 4.66 -1.37 18.33
CA PRO A 210 4.89 -1.22 16.90
C PRO A 210 3.57 -1.24 16.13
N VAL A 211 3.15 -0.08 15.63
CA VAL A 211 1.97 0.08 14.78
C VAL A 211 2.39 0.62 13.42
N MET A 212 1.76 0.11 12.36
CA MET A 212 1.83 0.70 11.03
C MET A 212 0.43 0.82 10.42
N LEU A 213 0.16 1.97 9.81
CA LEU A 213 -1.07 2.26 9.09
C LEU A 213 -0.70 2.59 7.64
N LEU A 214 -1.11 1.74 6.72
CA LEU A 214 -0.63 1.69 5.33
C LEU A 214 -1.82 1.68 4.37
N GLY A 215 -1.65 2.27 3.20
CA GLY A 215 -2.50 2.02 2.04
C GLY A 215 -2.77 3.23 1.17
N ASP A 216 -3.84 3.14 0.37
CA ASP A 216 -4.33 4.22 -0.48
C ASP A 216 -5.41 5.03 0.28
N PHE A 217 -5.00 6.20 0.75
CA PHE A 217 -5.87 7.10 1.49
C PHE A 217 -6.70 7.98 0.56
N ASN A 218 -6.40 8.01 -0.74
CA ASN A 218 -7.08 8.84 -1.74
C ASN A 218 -7.13 10.34 -1.40
N GLY A 219 -6.32 10.78 -0.44
CA GLY A 219 -6.33 12.14 0.08
C GLY A 219 -4.92 12.68 0.27
N GLU A 220 -4.80 13.99 0.14
CA GLU A 220 -3.51 14.69 0.15
C GLU A 220 -3.10 15.11 1.57
N PRO A 221 -1.81 15.43 1.80
CA PRO A 221 -1.29 15.76 3.15
C PRO A 221 -1.91 17.00 3.78
N PHE A 222 -2.52 17.90 2.99
CA PHE A 222 -3.20 19.09 3.49
C PHE A 222 -4.58 18.78 4.10
N GLU A 223 -5.10 17.58 3.90
CA GLU A 223 -6.42 17.20 4.39
C GLU A 223 -6.38 16.81 5.88
N LYS A 224 -7.48 17.08 6.58
CA LYS A 224 -7.59 16.88 8.04
C LYS A 224 -7.37 15.44 8.51
N PHE A 225 -7.57 14.43 7.67
CA PHE A 225 -7.30 13.04 8.04
C PHE A 225 -5.81 12.82 8.34
N TYR A 226 -4.93 13.55 7.64
CA TYR A 226 -3.48 13.43 7.78
C TYR A 226 -3.02 13.96 9.15
N ASP A 227 -3.54 15.12 9.55
CA ASP A 227 -3.33 15.68 10.89
C ASP A 227 -3.93 14.80 12.00
N LEU A 228 -5.08 14.17 11.75
CA LEU A 228 -5.73 13.27 12.71
C LEU A 228 -4.83 12.07 13.05
N ILE A 229 -4.07 11.56 12.07
CA ILE A 229 -3.15 10.43 12.27
C ILE A 229 -1.90 10.87 13.04
N GLN A 230 -1.28 11.99 12.61
CA GLN A 230 -0.03 12.45 13.20
C GLN A 230 -0.18 13.02 14.62
N ASN A 231 -1.33 13.65 14.89
CA ASN A 231 -1.61 14.27 16.19
C ASN A 231 -2.45 13.38 17.11
N ASP A 232 -2.65 12.10 16.76
CA ASP A 232 -3.31 11.15 17.64
C ASP A 232 -2.50 11.01 18.95
N GLN A 233 -3.16 11.24 20.09
CA GLN A 233 -2.51 11.30 21.40
C GLN A 233 -1.92 9.95 21.85
N ASP A 234 -2.48 8.84 21.38
CA ASP A 234 -2.07 7.50 21.80
C ASP A 234 -1.04 6.90 20.85
N LEU A 235 -1.16 7.15 19.54
CA LEU A 235 -0.33 6.52 18.51
C LEU A 235 0.75 7.46 17.95
N SER A 236 0.42 8.74 17.73
CA SER A 236 1.32 9.77 17.20
C SER A 236 2.17 9.29 15.99
N LEU A 237 1.51 8.67 15.01
CA LEU A 237 2.19 8.01 13.90
C LEU A 237 2.89 9.02 12.99
N ARG A 238 4.03 8.62 12.41
CA ARG A 238 4.79 9.43 11.46
C ARG A 238 4.78 8.81 10.09
N ASP A 239 4.73 9.64 9.06
CA ASP A 239 4.82 9.19 7.68
C ASP A 239 6.28 9.01 7.25
N ALA A 240 6.60 7.80 6.80
CA ALA A 240 7.93 7.38 6.36
C ALA A 240 8.44 8.12 5.11
N TYR A 241 7.55 8.72 4.31
CA TYR A 241 7.88 9.43 3.07
C TYR A 241 7.78 10.95 3.24
N THR A 242 7.92 11.47 4.47
CA THR A 242 8.06 12.93 4.69
C THR A 242 9.47 13.38 4.33
N MET A 243 9.58 14.28 3.36
CA MET A 243 10.86 14.88 2.99
C MET A 243 11.38 15.82 4.10
N PRO A 244 12.68 16.12 4.16
CA PRO A 244 13.24 17.02 5.19
C PRO A 244 12.63 18.43 5.23
N ASP A 245 12.12 18.91 4.09
CA ASP A 245 11.41 20.19 3.96
C ASP A 245 9.90 20.08 4.29
N GLY A 246 9.44 18.90 4.71
CA GLY A 246 8.04 18.61 5.00
C GLY A 246 7.19 18.25 3.77
N SER A 247 7.76 18.34 2.56
CA SER A 247 7.02 18.06 1.33
C SER A 247 6.77 16.56 1.12
N LYS A 248 5.87 16.27 0.17
CA LYS A 248 5.55 14.91 -0.29
C LYS A 248 5.74 14.78 -1.77
N GLN A 249 6.32 13.66 -2.16
CA GLN A 249 6.47 13.30 -3.55
C GLN A 249 5.20 12.61 -4.06
N PRO A 250 4.83 12.82 -5.33
CA PRO A 250 3.65 12.18 -5.90
C PRO A 250 3.79 10.66 -5.92
N THR A 251 2.73 9.96 -5.50
CA THR A 251 2.59 8.51 -5.57
C THR A 251 1.74 8.09 -6.78
N THR A 252 0.98 9.00 -7.38
CA THR A 252 0.26 8.79 -8.64
C THR A 252 0.47 9.94 -9.61
N ILE A 253 0.59 9.63 -10.90
CA ILE A 253 0.80 10.58 -12.00
C ILE A 253 -0.08 10.17 -13.18
N LYS A 254 -1.17 10.89 -13.43
CA LYS A 254 -2.17 10.54 -14.44
C LYS A 254 -2.27 11.62 -15.53
N LYS A 255 -2.40 11.18 -16.77
CA LYS A 255 -2.69 12.03 -17.92
C LYS A 255 -4.20 12.04 -18.19
N ARG A 256 -4.86 13.20 -18.08
CA ARG A 256 -6.29 13.33 -18.45
C ARG A 256 -6.46 13.47 -19.96
N LYS A 257 -7.61 13.02 -20.48
CA LYS A 257 -7.91 13.07 -21.93
C LYS A 257 -8.03 14.48 -22.51
N ASN A 258 -8.45 15.44 -21.69
CA ASN A 258 -8.86 16.78 -22.11
C ASN A 258 -7.98 17.89 -21.50
N ASP A 259 -6.83 17.53 -20.93
CA ASP A 259 -5.91 18.46 -20.29
C ASP A 259 -4.49 18.12 -20.78
N ASP A 260 -3.72 19.14 -21.14
CA ASP A 260 -2.31 18.98 -21.51
C ASP A 260 -1.43 18.74 -20.28
N GLY A 261 -1.98 18.91 -19.06
CA GLY A 261 -1.31 18.70 -17.78
C GLY A 261 -1.31 17.26 -17.27
N MET A 262 -0.30 16.96 -16.44
CA MET A 262 -0.25 15.74 -15.62
C MET A 262 -0.81 16.04 -14.23
N ILE A 263 -1.74 15.20 -13.76
CA ILE A 263 -2.22 15.25 -12.38
C ILE A 263 -1.27 14.42 -11.53
N LYS A 264 -0.63 15.08 -10.57
CA LYS A 264 0.30 14.48 -9.63
C LYS A 264 -0.29 14.58 -8.23
N ARG A 265 -0.37 13.47 -7.50
CA ARG A 265 -0.95 13.44 -6.14
C ARG A 265 -0.13 12.55 -5.22
N ALA A 266 -0.07 12.87 -3.93
CA ALA A 266 0.50 12.03 -2.89
C ALA A 266 -0.67 11.47 -2.05
N ILE A 267 -1.08 10.24 -2.33
CA ILE A 267 -2.28 9.64 -1.74
C ILE A 267 -2.05 8.26 -1.10
N ASP A 268 -0.86 7.72 -1.28
CA ASP A 268 -0.41 6.46 -0.70
C ASP A 268 0.56 6.75 0.42
N TYR A 269 0.44 6.05 1.55
CA TYR A 269 1.19 6.37 2.75
C TYR A 269 1.65 5.13 3.54
N ILE A 270 2.79 5.30 4.21
CA ILE A 270 3.29 4.40 5.25
C ILE A 270 3.43 5.19 6.55
N PHE A 271 2.42 5.12 7.41
CA PHE A 271 2.49 5.67 8.78
C PHE A 271 3.01 4.61 9.75
N TYR A 272 3.87 5.00 10.70
CA TYR A 272 4.45 4.10 11.69
C TYR A 272 4.66 4.77 13.05
N THR A 273 4.74 3.98 14.13
CA THR A 273 5.07 4.47 15.49
C THR A 273 6.58 4.70 15.62
N PRO A 274 7.08 5.96 15.68
CA PRO A 274 8.52 6.23 15.71
C PRO A 274 9.21 5.83 17.02
N ASN A 275 8.45 5.63 18.10
CA ASN A 275 8.97 5.21 19.41
C ASN A 275 9.22 3.69 19.50
N ALA A 276 8.67 2.91 18.58
CA ALA A 276 8.77 1.45 18.56
C ALA A 276 9.45 0.90 17.29
N LEU A 277 9.51 1.72 16.24
CA LEU A 277 10.11 1.39 14.95
C LEU A 277 11.02 2.54 14.48
N LYS A 278 12.26 2.22 14.12
CA LYS A 278 13.18 3.13 13.45
C LYS A 278 13.14 2.89 11.95
N LEU A 279 12.76 3.90 11.16
CA LEU A 279 12.92 3.89 9.70
C LEU A 279 14.42 3.90 9.34
N THR A 280 14.92 2.89 8.61
CA THR A 280 16.34 2.76 8.27
C THR A 280 16.66 3.14 6.82
N GLU A 281 15.75 2.87 5.88
CA GLU A 281 15.81 3.28 4.48
C GLU A 281 14.42 3.26 3.85
N TYR A 282 14.21 4.03 2.78
CA TYR A 282 13.03 3.94 1.92
C TYR A 282 13.43 3.93 0.45
N LEU A 283 12.61 3.36 -0.41
CA LEU A 283 12.84 3.28 -1.84
C LEU A 283 12.40 4.58 -2.51
N ASP A 284 13.29 5.22 -3.28
CA ASP A 284 12.98 6.45 -3.99
C ASP A 284 11.75 6.30 -4.90
N LEU A 285 11.01 7.39 -5.13
CA LEU A 285 9.88 7.38 -6.06
C LEU A 285 10.36 7.81 -7.45
N PRO A 286 10.13 7.03 -8.52
CA PRO A 286 10.60 7.38 -9.87
C PRO A 286 9.70 8.41 -10.56
N PHE A 287 9.15 9.37 -9.82
CA PHE A 287 8.18 10.36 -10.33
C PHE A 287 8.77 11.27 -11.41
N GLU A 288 10.11 11.39 -11.48
CA GLU A 288 10.81 12.15 -12.52
C GLU A 288 11.26 11.31 -13.73
N HIS A 289 11.03 10.00 -13.71
CA HIS A 289 11.44 9.12 -14.79
C HIS A 289 10.80 9.56 -16.13
N GLU A 290 11.58 9.62 -17.20
CA GLU A 290 11.17 10.19 -18.50
C GLU A 290 9.82 9.65 -18.99
N ASN A 291 9.63 8.33 -18.96
CA ASN A 291 8.39 7.71 -19.41
C ASN A 291 7.19 8.01 -18.50
N ILE A 292 7.40 8.19 -17.20
CA ILE A 292 6.34 8.55 -16.25
C ILE A 292 5.95 10.01 -16.45
N ASN A 293 6.94 10.90 -16.56
CA ASN A 293 6.70 12.32 -16.84
C ASN A 293 6.01 12.55 -18.19
N LYS A 294 6.32 11.74 -19.20
CA LYS A 294 5.76 11.87 -20.55
C LYS A 294 4.37 11.25 -20.70
N ASN A 295 4.16 10.08 -20.13
CA ASN A 295 2.96 9.26 -20.40
C ASN A 295 2.03 9.10 -19.20
N GLY A 296 2.49 9.44 -17.99
CA GLY A 296 1.81 9.08 -16.75
C GLY A 296 1.86 7.57 -16.47
N LEU A 297 1.01 7.14 -15.54
CA LEU A 297 0.84 5.77 -15.10
C LEU A 297 -0.61 5.28 -15.35
N PRO A 298 -0.83 3.97 -15.57
CA PRO A 298 0.21 2.95 -15.81
C PRO A 298 0.82 3.10 -17.21
N ASN A 299 1.94 2.43 -17.44
CA ASN A 299 2.61 2.37 -18.74
C ASN A 299 3.38 1.05 -18.92
N LEU A 300 4.13 0.89 -20.02
CA LEU A 300 4.85 -0.36 -20.31
C LEU A 300 6.08 -0.62 -19.41
N ASN A 301 6.49 0.37 -18.61
CA ASN A 301 7.49 0.21 -17.56
C ASN A 301 6.88 -0.08 -16.18
N TYR A 302 5.60 0.28 -15.94
CA TYR A 302 4.97 0.21 -14.61
C TYR A 302 3.47 -0.17 -14.69
N SER A 303 3.06 -1.26 -14.02
CA SER A 303 1.75 -1.91 -14.23
C SER A 303 0.56 -1.32 -13.46
N SER A 304 0.80 -0.36 -12.56
CA SER A 304 -0.22 0.36 -11.78
C SER A 304 -0.17 1.86 -12.06
N ASP A 305 -1.28 2.55 -11.83
CA ASP A 305 -1.36 4.01 -11.74
C ASP A 305 -0.80 4.60 -10.43
N HIS A 306 -0.43 3.74 -9.48
CA HIS A 306 0.22 4.11 -8.22
C HIS A 306 1.64 3.54 -8.15
N LEU A 307 2.59 4.33 -7.64
CA LEU A 307 3.94 3.91 -7.34
C LEU A 307 3.99 3.19 -6.00
N SER A 308 4.63 2.03 -5.94
CA SER A 308 4.79 1.29 -4.68
C SER A 308 5.69 2.06 -3.70
N LEU A 309 5.30 2.05 -2.43
CA LEU A 309 6.14 2.49 -1.33
C LEU A 309 6.84 1.29 -0.73
N VAL A 310 8.17 1.35 -0.59
CA VAL A 310 8.96 0.30 0.07
C VAL A 310 9.86 0.92 1.13
N ALA A 311 9.86 0.40 2.35
CA ALA A 311 10.67 0.93 3.43
C ALA A 311 11.15 -0.18 4.37
N ASN A 312 12.32 0.04 4.98
CA ASN A 312 12.85 -0.83 6.03
C ASN A 312 12.65 -0.19 7.39
N PHE A 313 12.29 -1.02 8.36
CA PHE A 313 12.14 -0.63 9.74
C PHE A 313 12.90 -1.59 10.64
N LYS A 314 13.53 -1.02 11.67
CA LYS A 314 14.15 -1.74 12.77
C LYS A 314 13.28 -1.64 14.02
N PHE A 315 13.02 -2.76 14.67
CA PHE A 315 12.44 -2.74 16.01
C PHE A 315 13.42 -2.10 17.00
N ILE A 316 12.97 -1.10 17.76
CA ILE A 316 13.75 -0.44 18.83
C ILE A 316 13.25 -0.86 20.20
#